data_AF-A0A2V8IFW8-F1
#
_entry.id   AF-A0A2V8IFW8-F1
#
_cell.length_a   1.000
_cell.length_b   1.000
_cell.length_c   1.000
_cell.angle_alpha   90.00
_cell.angle_beta   90.00
_cell.angle_gamma   90.00
#
_symmetry.space_group_name_H-M   'P 1'
#
loop_
_entity.id
_entity.type
_entity.pdbx_description
1 polymer ?
#
loop_
_entity_poly.entity_id
_entity_poly.type
_entity_poly.pdbx_seq_one_letter_code
_entity_poly.pdbx_strand_id
1 'polypeptide(L)'
;GNDYRDNIANCASTYVRCLDSYSVLTGNKAGPTQQGVNGLLGNPPTDTWVSVGQYQTPIGRSDTSKAVVVAPIWDTCGGSGFCPTGNFPTGTKVTLQIIGFAVFFLEGIQGNDVMARLVNVSSCSSSSTETGGTVLSLPLRLVRAQ
;
A
#
# COMPACT_ATOMS: atom_id res chain seq x y z
N GLY A 1 8.07 -0.52 -16.59
CA GLY A 1 8.69 -1.47 -15.64
C GLY A 1 9.59 -0.72 -14.68
N ASN A 2 10.55 0.02 -15.22
CA ASN A 2 11.48 0.86 -14.46
C ASN A 2 10.76 1.98 -13.69
N ASP A 3 9.86 2.73 -14.32
CA ASP A 3 9.13 3.81 -13.64
C ASP A 3 8.30 3.32 -12.44
N TYR A 4 7.70 2.13 -12.55
CA TYR A 4 6.95 1.52 -11.44
C TYR A 4 7.87 1.16 -10.26
N ARG A 5 9.03 0.56 -10.54
CA ARG A 5 10.06 0.27 -9.54
C ARG A 5 10.59 1.55 -8.89
N ASP A 6 10.89 2.55 -9.70
CA ASP A 6 11.52 3.80 -9.27
C ASP A 6 10.56 4.65 -8.43
N ASN A 7 9.26 4.62 -8.75
CA ASN A 7 8.20 5.24 -7.92
C ASN A 7 8.07 4.61 -6.53
N ILE A 8 8.36 3.30 -6.40
CA ILE A 8 8.39 2.64 -5.08
C ILE A 8 9.66 3.07 -4.32
N ALA A 9 10.81 3.11 -4.99
CA ALA A 9 12.10 3.35 -4.35
C ALA A 9 12.33 4.81 -3.90
N ASN A 10 11.80 5.80 -4.64
CA ASN A 10 12.15 7.23 -4.47
C ASN A 10 10.97 8.15 -4.16
N CYS A 11 9.80 7.59 -3.86
CA CYS A 11 8.48 8.24 -3.77
C CYS A 11 7.84 8.57 -5.12
N ALA A 12 6.56 8.20 -5.28
CA ALA A 12 5.75 8.56 -6.42
C ALA A 12 5.36 10.05 -6.36
N SER A 13 5.47 10.76 -7.49
CA SER A 13 5.09 12.19 -7.61
C SER A 13 3.61 12.41 -7.94
N THR A 14 2.85 11.34 -8.10
CA THR A 14 1.42 11.41 -8.44
C THR A 14 0.58 11.50 -7.18
N TYR A 15 -0.30 12.50 -7.11
CA TYR A 15 -1.27 12.62 -6.02
C TYR A 15 -2.46 11.71 -6.26
N VAL A 16 -2.86 11.03 -5.21
CA VAL A 16 -4.01 10.14 -5.19
C VAL A 16 -5.03 10.69 -4.21
N ARG A 17 -6.28 10.92 -4.65
CA ARG A 17 -7.33 11.48 -3.78
C ARG A 17 -8.41 10.45 -3.48
N CYS A 18 -9.15 10.71 -2.41
CA CYS A 18 -10.34 9.96 -2.09
C CYS A 18 -11.35 10.03 -3.24
N LEU A 19 -12.02 8.89 -3.50
CA LEU A 19 -13.02 8.71 -4.57
C LEU A 19 -12.50 8.82 -6.01
N ASP A 20 -11.22 9.14 -6.20
CA ASP A 20 -10.59 9.09 -7.52
C ASP A 20 -10.59 7.64 -8.03
N SER A 21 -10.66 7.53 -9.35
CA SER A 21 -10.70 6.27 -10.09
C SER A 21 -9.43 6.11 -10.91
N TYR A 22 -8.76 4.96 -10.80
CA TYR A 22 -7.48 4.72 -11.48
C TYR A 22 -7.50 3.43 -12.29
N SER A 23 -6.87 3.49 -13.46
CA SER A 23 -6.55 2.30 -14.23
C SER A 23 -5.37 1.56 -13.61
N VAL A 24 -5.53 0.27 -13.31
CA VAL A 24 -4.43 -0.54 -12.80
C VAL A 24 -3.50 -1.00 -13.93
N LEU A 25 -2.21 -1.06 -13.64
CA LEU A 25 -1.23 -1.66 -14.54
C LEU A 25 -1.42 -3.19 -14.55
N THR A 26 -1.69 -3.75 -15.73
CA THR A 26 -1.85 -5.20 -15.89
C THR A 26 -0.52 -5.92 -16.16
N GLY A 27 -0.51 -7.24 -15.97
CA GLY A 27 0.65 -8.12 -16.16
C GLY A 27 1.52 -8.29 -14.91
N ASN A 28 2.45 -9.27 -14.92
CA ASN A 28 3.27 -9.62 -13.76
C ASN A 28 4.12 -8.42 -13.26
N LYS A 29 3.97 -8.08 -11.98
CA LYS A 29 4.73 -7.00 -11.31
C LYS A 29 5.61 -7.49 -10.17
N ALA A 30 5.68 -8.79 -9.89
CA ALA A 30 6.42 -9.34 -8.75
C ALA A 30 7.88 -8.84 -8.71
N GLY A 31 8.62 -8.95 -9.82
CA GLY A 31 10.02 -8.50 -9.90
C GLY A 31 10.19 -6.99 -9.65
N PRO A 32 9.53 -6.12 -10.42
CA PRO A 32 9.59 -4.67 -10.20
C PRO A 32 9.14 -4.23 -8.79
N THR A 33 8.15 -4.90 -8.20
CA THR A 33 7.71 -4.62 -6.82
C THR A 33 8.79 -4.95 -5.82
N GLN A 34 9.38 -6.15 -5.89
CA GLN A 34 10.44 -6.56 -4.97
C GLN A 34 11.68 -5.66 -5.09
N GLN A 35 12.10 -5.32 -6.31
CA GLN A 35 13.22 -4.40 -6.53
C GLN A 35 12.94 -3.01 -5.97
N GLY A 36 11.72 -2.49 -6.15
CA GLY A 36 11.33 -1.19 -5.63
C GLY A 36 11.31 -1.16 -4.11
N VAL A 37 10.71 -2.17 -3.47
CA VAL A 37 10.66 -2.30 -2.01
C VAL A 37 12.07 -2.44 -1.43
N ASN A 38 12.93 -3.26 -2.03
CA ASN A 38 14.33 -3.37 -1.60
C ASN A 38 15.09 -2.05 -1.77
N GLY A 39 14.81 -1.28 -2.84
CA GLY A 39 15.37 0.06 -3.03
C GLY A 39 14.94 1.03 -1.93
N LEU A 40 13.66 0.99 -1.55
CA LEU A 40 13.10 1.83 -0.49
C LEU A 40 13.70 1.48 0.88
N LEU A 41 13.69 0.21 1.26
CA LEU A 41 14.11 -0.25 2.58
C LEU A 41 15.63 -0.26 2.75
N GLY A 42 16.36 -0.53 1.67
CA GLY A 42 17.73 -1.03 1.73
C GLY A 42 17.73 -2.54 1.99
N ASN A 43 18.88 -3.18 1.73
CA ASN A 43 19.08 -4.60 1.98
C ASN A 43 20.40 -4.82 2.74
N PRO A 44 20.40 -5.08 4.06
CA PRO A 44 19.21 -5.22 4.91
C PRO A 44 18.45 -3.88 5.12
N PRO A 45 17.18 -3.92 5.56
CA PRO A 45 16.42 -2.72 5.87
C PRO A 45 17.16 -1.81 6.86
N THR A 46 17.23 -0.51 6.58
CA THR A 46 17.95 0.43 7.45
C THR A 46 17.12 0.93 8.64
N ASP A 47 15.80 0.86 8.50
CA ASP A 47 14.85 1.31 9.51
C ASP A 47 14.13 0.07 10.05
N THR A 48 13.91 0.00 11.36
CA THR A 48 13.22 -1.13 12.00
C THR A 48 12.03 -0.66 12.81
N TRP A 49 10.98 -1.48 12.83
CA TRP A 49 9.79 -1.25 13.64
C TRP A 49 10.12 -1.26 15.13
N VAL A 50 9.49 -0.34 15.89
CA VAL A 50 9.46 -0.41 17.35
C VAL A 50 8.03 -0.46 17.86
N SER A 51 7.22 0.55 17.53
CA SER A 51 5.79 0.58 17.84
C SER A 51 5.06 1.50 16.86
N VAL A 52 3.73 1.59 16.97
CA VAL A 52 2.94 2.53 16.17
C VAL A 52 3.49 3.95 16.39
N GLY A 53 3.86 4.62 15.30
CA GLY A 53 4.44 5.96 15.34
C GLY A 53 5.86 6.05 15.93
N GLN A 54 6.56 4.93 16.11
CA GLN A 54 7.96 4.93 16.55
C GLN A 54 8.79 3.91 15.77
N TYR A 55 9.87 4.41 15.17
CA TYR A 55 10.76 3.65 14.32
C TYR A 55 12.21 3.87 14.79
N GLN A 56 13.01 2.82 14.69
CA GLN A 56 14.45 2.94 14.87
C GLN A 56 15.08 3.18 13.49
N THR A 57 15.81 4.29 13.37
CA THR A 57 16.53 4.68 12.15
C THR A 57 18.04 4.66 12.42
N PRO A 58 18.90 4.80 11.39
CA PRO A 58 20.35 4.88 11.57
C PRO A 58 20.81 6.05 12.46
N ILE A 59 19.99 7.10 12.59
CA ILE A 59 20.30 8.30 13.38
C ILE A 59 19.64 8.30 14.76
N GLY A 60 18.80 7.30 15.07
CA GLY A 60 18.08 7.20 16.35
C GLY A 60 16.59 6.89 16.22
N ARG A 61 15.86 7.06 17.31
CA ARG A 61 14.40 6.92 17.32
C ARG A 61 13.74 8.09 16.61
N SER A 62 12.75 7.78 15.77
CA SER A 62 12.01 8.75 14.97
C SER A 62 10.53 8.40 14.96
N ASP A 63 9.68 9.41 14.79
CA ASP A 63 8.24 9.27 14.50
C ASP A 63 7.96 9.11 13.00
N THR A 64 8.99 9.23 12.17
CA THR A 64 8.97 9.07 10.71
C THR A 64 9.98 8.02 10.27
N SER A 65 9.69 7.34 9.16
CA SER A 65 10.60 6.39 8.53
C SER A 65 10.30 6.32 7.03
N LYS A 66 11.34 6.10 6.22
CA LYS A 66 11.18 5.87 4.77
C LYS A 66 10.44 4.56 4.46
N ALA A 67 10.39 3.63 5.42
CA ALA A 67 9.66 2.38 5.31
C ALA A 67 8.16 2.53 5.58
N VAL A 68 7.70 3.73 6.00
CA VAL A 68 6.27 4.04 6.15
C VAL A 68 5.71 4.44 4.79
N VAL A 69 4.74 3.67 4.30
CA VAL A 69 4.09 3.89 3.01
C VAL A 69 2.59 4.01 3.16
N VAL A 70 1.97 4.83 2.31
CA VAL A 70 0.52 4.99 2.23
C VAL A 70 0.02 4.23 1.00
N ALA A 71 -0.89 3.30 1.21
CA ALA A 71 -1.48 2.48 0.15
C ALA A 71 -3.00 2.77 0.04
N PRO A 72 -3.52 3.04 -1.17
CA PRO A 72 -4.96 3.23 -1.36
C PRO A 72 -5.71 1.90 -1.16
N ILE A 73 -6.87 1.99 -0.53
CA ILE A 73 -7.85 0.92 -0.37
C ILE A 73 -8.96 1.17 -1.38
N TRP A 74 -9.40 0.12 -2.05
CA TRP A 74 -10.43 0.18 -3.07
C TRP A 74 -11.50 -0.89 -2.80
N ASP A 75 -12.75 -0.57 -3.11
CA ASP A 75 -13.84 -1.53 -2.99
C ASP A 75 -13.89 -2.40 -4.24
N THR A 76 -13.65 -3.69 -4.03
CA THR A 76 -13.71 -4.68 -5.08
C THR A 76 -15.16 -5.02 -5.47
N CYS A 77 -16.14 -4.85 -4.58
CA CYS A 77 -17.53 -5.22 -4.81
C CYS A 77 -18.35 -4.13 -5.53
N GLY A 78 -17.88 -2.88 -5.54
CA GLY A 78 -18.47 -1.82 -6.37
C GLY A 78 -18.20 -1.97 -7.87
N GLY A 79 -17.21 -2.80 -8.25
CA GLY A 79 -16.89 -3.13 -9.64
C GLY A 79 -17.66 -4.37 -10.12
N SER A 80 -18.30 -4.30 -11.28
CA SER A 80 -18.99 -5.45 -11.86
C SER A 80 -18.02 -6.60 -12.14
N GLY A 81 -18.35 -7.80 -11.64
CA GLY A 81 -17.65 -9.04 -11.96
C GLY A 81 -16.61 -9.52 -10.95
N PHE A 82 -16.14 -8.69 -10.01
CA PHE A 82 -15.20 -9.15 -8.97
C PHE A 82 -15.91 -9.89 -7.85
N CYS A 83 -16.89 -9.25 -7.19
CA CYS A 83 -17.78 -9.95 -6.26
C CYS A 83 -18.92 -10.59 -7.06
N PRO A 84 -19.18 -11.91 -6.95
CA PRO A 84 -18.67 -12.89 -5.99
C PRO A 84 -17.53 -13.80 -6.50
N THR A 85 -17.05 -13.62 -7.73
CA THR A 85 -16.11 -14.56 -8.36
C THR A 85 -14.72 -14.56 -7.72
N GLY A 86 -14.35 -13.49 -7.00
CA GLY A 86 -13.02 -13.28 -6.42
C GLY A 86 -11.94 -13.03 -7.48
N ASN A 87 -12.34 -12.92 -8.76
CA ASN A 87 -11.40 -12.71 -9.85
C ASN A 87 -11.20 -11.22 -10.08
N PHE A 88 -9.94 -10.79 -9.98
CA PHE A 88 -9.52 -9.48 -10.48
C PHE A 88 -9.99 -9.31 -11.93
N PRO A 89 -10.61 -8.18 -12.30
CA PRO A 89 -11.01 -7.97 -13.67
C PRO A 89 -9.76 -8.07 -14.55
N THR A 90 -9.84 -8.83 -15.63
CA THR A 90 -8.74 -9.00 -16.59
C THR A 90 -9.05 -8.18 -17.85
N GLY A 91 -8.15 -7.30 -18.28
CA GLY A 91 -8.35 -6.49 -19.49
C GLY A 91 -7.49 -5.22 -19.50
N THR A 92 -7.64 -4.38 -20.53
CA THR A 92 -6.85 -3.16 -20.70
C THR A 92 -7.42 -1.92 -20.00
N LYS A 93 -8.59 -2.01 -19.36
CA LYS A 93 -9.28 -0.88 -18.70
C LYS A 93 -9.99 -1.33 -17.43
N VAL A 94 -9.22 -1.71 -16.43
CA VAL A 94 -9.75 -2.02 -15.11
C VAL A 94 -9.60 -0.78 -14.25
N THR A 95 -10.73 -0.18 -13.91
CA THR A 95 -10.80 1.04 -13.11
C THR A 95 -11.25 0.68 -11.70
N LEU A 96 -10.49 1.12 -10.70
CA LEU A 96 -10.79 0.92 -9.28
C LEU A 96 -11.00 2.27 -8.62
N GLN A 97 -12.06 2.38 -7.81
CA GLN A 97 -12.34 3.57 -7.02
C GLN A 97 -11.74 3.44 -5.63
N ILE A 98 -11.10 4.50 -5.17
CA ILE A 98 -10.50 4.58 -3.85
C ILE A 98 -11.55 4.92 -2.81
N ILE A 99 -11.64 4.07 -1.79
CA ILE A 99 -12.56 4.21 -0.64
C ILE A 99 -11.82 4.51 0.67
N GLY A 100 -10.49 4.56 0.64
CA GLY A 100 -9.68 4.89 1.81
C GLY A 100 -8.19 4.73 1.57
N PHE A 101 -7.42 4.84 2.64
CA PHE A 101 -5.98 4.65 2.65
C PHE A 101 -5.56 3.84 3.87
N ALA A 102 -4.55 3.01 3.73
CA ALA A 102 -3.87 2.35 4.83
C ALA A 102 -2.42 2.85 4.89
N VAL A 103 -1.95 3.09 6.10
CA VAL A 103 -0.55 3.39 6.39
C VAL A 103 0.10 2.09 6.86
N PHE A 104 1.17 1.68 6.19
CA PHE A 104 1.93 0.49 6.53
C PHE A 104 3.38 0.85 6.82
N PHE A 105 4.00 0.13 7.76
CA PHE A 105 5.45 0.04 7.85
C PHE A 105 5.90 -1.24 7.16
N LEU A 106 6.74 -1.14 6.12
CA LEU A 106 7.27 -2.30 5.42
C LEU A 106 8.48 -2.86 6.16
N GLU A 107 8.45 -4.15 6.49
CA GLU A 107 9.54 -4.84 7.22
C GLU A 107 10.57 -5.46 6.27
N GLY A 108 10.15 -5.84 5.07
CA GLY A 108 11.01 -6.52 4.11
C GLY A 108 10.22 -7.41 3.17
N ILE A 109 10.94 -8.37 2.58
CA ILE A 109 10.38 -9.33 1.63
C ILE A 109 10.67 -10.73 2.17
N GLN A 110 9.64 -11.58 2.19
CA GLN A 110 9.76 -13.00 2.52
C GLN A 110 9.27 -13.83 1.34
N GLY A 111 10.20 -14.46 0.61
CA GLY A 111 9.88 -15.16 -0.63
C GLY A 111 9.34 -14.19 -1.68
N ASN A 112 8.06 -14.33 -2.04
CA ASN A 112 7.39 -13.45 -2.99
C ASN A 112 6.54 -12.35 -2.33
N ASP A 113 6.44 -12.35 -1.00
CA ASP A 113 5.51 -11.52 -0.27
C ASP A 113 6.21 -10.33 0.39
N VAL A 114 5.57 -9.16 0.34
CA VAL A 114 5.99 -7.98 1.11
C VAL A 114 5.44 -8.10 2.52
N MET A 115 6.33 -8.08 3.51
CA MET A 115 5.97 -8.09 4.92
C MET A 115 5.76 -6.67 5.41
N ALA A 116 4.64 -6.42 6.08
CA ALA A 116 4.27 -5.10 6.53
C ALA A 116 3.45 -5.13 7.82
N ARG A 117 3.55 -4.06 8.60
CA ARG A 117 2.75 -3.79 9.79
C ARG A 117 1.75 -2.69 9.51
N LEU A 118 0.49 -2.93 9.81
CA LEU A 118 -0.55 -1.90 9.70
C LEU A 118 -0.36 -0.86 10.81
N VAL A 119 -0.33 0.41 10.43
CA VAL A 119 -0.15 1.56 11.35
C VAL A 119 -1.47 2.28 11.56
N ASN A 120 -2.17 2.60 10.47
CA ASN A 120 -3.44 3.32 10.50
C ASN A 120 -4.25 3.01 9.25
N VAL A 121 -5.55 3.22 9.30
CA VAL A 121 -6.47 3.18 8.17
C VAL A 121 -7.31 4.45 8.22
N SER A 122 -7.64 5.02 7.07
CA SER A 122 -8.60 6.10 6.95
C SER A 122 -9.58 5.76 5.83
N SER A 123 -10.88 5.91 6.09
CA SER A 123 -11.90 5.82 5.05
C SER A 123 -12.05 7.17 4.35
N CYS A 124 -12.45 7.14 3.09
CA CYS A 124 -12.96 8.32 2.42
C CYS A 124 -14.31 8.71 3.03
N SER A 125 -14.42 9.93 3.54
CA SER A 125 -15.70 10.51 3.96
C SER A 125 -16.47 11.05 2.74
N SER A 126 -17.79 11.02 2.81
CA SER A 126 -18.67 11.67 1.84
C SER A 126 -18.70 13.20 1.98
N SER A 127 -18.13 13.74 3.06
CA SER A 127 -17.92 15.17 3.30
C SER A 127 -16.46 15.54 3.04
N SER A 128 -16.22 16.66 2.37
CA SER A 128 -14.91 17.15 1.93
C SER A 128 -13.96 17.62 3.05
N THR A 129 -14.15 17.18 4.31
CA THR A 129 -13.52 17.78 5.51
C THR A 129 -13.16 16.77 6.61
N GLU A 130 -12.66 15.58 6.28
CA GLU A 130 -12.09 14.69 7.31
C GLU A 130 -10.60 14.44 7.10
N THR A 131 -9.84 14.71 8.15
CA THR A 131 -8.43 14.35 8.30
C THR A 131 -8.37 13.09 9.15
N GLY A 132 -8.48 11.91 8.51
CA GLY A 132 -8.19 10.60 9.11
C GLY A 132 -9.05 10.20 10.32
N GLY A 133 -10.06 9.36 10.08
CA GLY A 133 -10.87 8.75 11.14
C GLY A 133 -10.06 7.83 12.07
N THR A 134 -10.45 7.78 13.34
CA THR A 134 -10.00 6.81 14.33
C THR A 134 -10.46 5.41 13.93
N VAL A 135 -9.56 4.60 13.36
CA VAL A 135 -9.89 3.20 13.08
C VAL A 135 -9.55 2.34 14.28
N LEU A 136 -10.59 1.94 15.02
CA LEU A 136 -10.58 0.68 15.76
C LEU A 136 -10.30 -0.41 14.73
N SER A 137 -9.10 -0.98 14.81
CA SER A 137 -8.52 -1.94 13.86
C SER A 137 -9.54 -2.95 13.33
N LEU A 138 -9.86 -2.86 12.03
CA LEU A 138 -10.49 -3.94 11.27
C LEU A 138 -9.40 -4.95 10.88
N PRO A 139 -9.54 -6.24 11.18
CA PRO A 139 -8.59 -7.25 10.73
C PRO A 139 -8.72 -7.42 9.21
N LEU A 140 -7.80 -6.81 8.45
CA LEU A 140 -7.60 -7.13 7.04
C LEU A 140 -6.85 -8.46 6.94
N ARG A 141 -7.56 -9.52 6.53
CA ARG A 141 -6.97 -10.82 6.23
C ARG A 141 -6.32 -10.75 4.85
N LEU A 142 -5.00 -10.54 4.80
CA LEU A 142 -4.21 -10.84 3.62
C LEU A 142 -4.22 -12.37 3.44
N VAL A 143 -5.06 -12.84 2.52
CA VAL A 143 -5.16 -14.27 2.22
C VAL A 143 -3.97 -14.67 1.35
N ARG A 144 -3.22 -15.65 1.82
CA ARG A 144 -2.17 -16.33 1.05
C ARG A 144 -2.82 -17.00 -0.16
N ALA A 145 -2.38 -16.66 -1.37
CA ALA A 145 -2.65 -17.49 -2.54
C ALA A 145 -1.95 -18.84 -2.32
N GLN A 146 -2.70 -19.93 -2.48
CA GLN A 146 -2.19 -21.30 -2.39
C GLN A 146 -1.10 -21.56 -3.43
#